data_AF-A0A0G2HSC7-F1
#
_entry.id   AF-A0A0G2HSC7-F1
#
_cell.length_a   1.000
_cell.length_b   1.000
_cell.length_c   1.000
_cell.angle_alpha   90.00
_cell.angle_beta   90.00
_cell.angle_gamma   90.00
#
_symmetry.space_group_name_H-M   'P 1'
#
loop_
_entity.id
_entity.type
_entity.pdbx_description
1 polymer ?
#
loop_
_entity_poly.entity_id
_entity_poly.type
_entity_poly.pdbx_seq_one_letter_code
_entity_poly.pdbx_strand_id
1 'polypeptide(L)'
;MQFCREPPDDTEGGLQKRQFTWRVALRSKRMRDLSLILFIFAGCQLLWVYLRPLPHSRVSVVADNNHGVHWSRFAYAQYTTDETYLCNSLMIFETLQRLQTKPDRILMYPNHWSTNTTQSGIIAQMLLKARDEFNVKLRPISVLQASSDQTWGASFTKLLAFNQTNYQRVLSLDSDSIVLRSMDELFLLPNVPVAMPRAYWLQPEENALTSALVLLEPSDFEFSRITEAIKEKNAHEFDMEVVNSLYKDHCLTLPHRPYFLISGEFCRNDHSRYLGSDDEVWDPEKVFAEAKILHFSDWPYPKPWVNATIEETNTRMPNCSIRLTGEEDCRSRNIWLSLYKDFRERRKVASHFPDTFLQNLPNVLSTEHLRLRFVAAATHRSIVEQRLWLIAMGRNNQIDIHTPRLVDWEAQQWLVLGLCGGGEVVMRETKSGQWSGRAGADTRKLENESENTDKQGDRQSRSRKKNSLCILESADLAP
;
A
#
# COMPACT_ATOMS: atom_id res chain seq x y z
N MET A 1 -26.79 97.98 38.86
CA MET A 1 -27.88 97.35 39.66
C MET A 1 -28.86 96.68 38.69
N GLN A 2 -29.51 95.60 39.13
CA GLN A 2 -30.49 94.75 38.40
C GLN A 2 -29.95 94.06 37.12
N PHE A 3 -29.77 92.74 37.06
CA PHE A 3 -30.71 91.59 37.16
C PHE A 3 -31.58 91.34 35.90
N CYS A 4 -31.31 90.17 35.27
CA CYS A 4 -32.22 89.13 34.72
C CYS A 4 -33.63 89.52 34.20
N ARG A 5 -34.19 88.90 33.14
CA ARG A 5 -34.14 87.48 32.70
C ARG A 5 -34.68 87.32 31.25
N GLU A 6 -34.50 86.14 30.64
CA GLU A 6 -35.02 85.64 29.34
C GLU A 6 -36.58 85.57 29.28
N PRO A 7 -37.31 85.16 28.19
CA PRO A 7 -36.92 84.37 26.99
C PRO A 7 -37.59 84.86 25.64
N PRO A 8 -38.11 84.01 24.72
CA PRO A 8 -37.42 83.49 23.53
C PRO A 8 -38.10 83.86 22.19
N ASP A 9 -37.47 83.53 21.04
CA ASP A 9 -38.21 83.04 19.86
C ASP A 9 -37.32 82.22 18.91
N ASP A 10 -37.92 81.25 18.22
CA ASP A 10 -37.29 80.37 17.23
C ASP A 10 -37.57 80.86 15.80
N THR A 11 -36.58 80.84 14.89
CA THR A 11 -36.73 80.24 13.54
C THR A 11 -35.42 80.21 12.74
N GLU A 12 -35.37 79.27 11.78
CA GLU A 12 -34.20 78.88 10.99
C GLU A 12 -33.79 79.90 9.92
N GLY A 13 -32.54 79.82 9.43
CA GLY A 13 -32.13 80.67 8.30
C GLY A 13 -30.74 80.52 7.65
N GLY A 14 -30.01 79.41 7.85
CA GLY A 14 -28.94 79.02 6.91
C GLY A 14 -27.50 78.90 7.44
N LEU A 15 -26.93 77.71 7.25
CA LEU A 15 -25.49 77.51 7.15
C LEU A 15 -25.18 76.47 6.05
N GLN A 16 -24.37 76.85 5.06
CA GLN A 16 -24.04 75.99 3.93
C GLN A 16 -23.24 74.75 4.36
N LYS A 17 -23.82 73.55 4.23
CA LYS A 17 -23.05 72.29 4.25
C LYS A 17 -22.13 72.24 3.02
N ARG A 18 -20.83 72.53 3.22
CA ARG A 18 -19.79 72.22 2.22
C ARG A 18 -19.65 70.70 2.07
N GLN A 19 -20.39 70.11 1.12
CA GLN A 19 -20.16 68.74 0.69
C GLN A 19 -18.78 68.65 0.00
N PHE A 20 -17.82 68.01 0.67
CA PHE A 20 -16.50 67.75 0.09
C PHE A 20 -16.60 66.60 -0.93
N THR A 21 -16.91 66.95 -2.18
CA THR A 21 -17.14 65.96 -3.24
C THR A 21 -15.80 65.46 -3.81
N TRP A 22 -15.56 64.15 -3.70
CA TRP A 22 -14.37 63.44 -4.21
C TRP A 22 -14.05 63.73 -5.70
N ARG A 23 -15.04 64.19 -6.47
CA ARG A 23 -14.91 64.58 -7.89
C ARG A 23 -13.92 65.73 -8.13
N VAL A 24 -13.59 66.55 -7.14
CA VAL A 24 -12.65 67.69 -7.30
C VAL A 24 -11.18 67.23 -7.27
N ALA A 25 -10.83 66.18 -6.52
CA ALA A 25 -9.45 65.71 -6.37
C ALA A 25 -8.87 65.06 -7.66
N LEU A 26 -9.73 64.55 -8.54
CA LEU A 26 -9.36 63.79 -9.75
C LEU A 26 -9.08 64.64 -10.99
N ARG A 27 -9.07 65.98 -10.88
CA ARG A 27 -8.75 66.88 -12.00
C ARG A 27 -7.25 66.93 -12.35
N SER A 28 -6.35 66.70 -11.39
CA SER A 28 -4.91 66.65 -11.64
C SER A 28 -4.50 65.29 -12.24
N LYS A 29 -3.75 65.31 -13.36
CA LYS A 29 -3.19 64.08 -13.96
C LYS A 29 -2.38 63.29 -12.92
N ARG A 30 -1.50 63.97 -12.17
CA ARG A 30 -0.69 63.36 -11.10
C ARG A 30 -1.53 62.69 -10.00
N MET A 31 -2.70 63.25 -9.65
CA MET A 31 -3.58 62.62 -8.66
C MET A 31 -4.25 61.36 -9.20
N ARG A 32 -4.64 61.34 -10.48
CA ARG A 32 -5.17 60.13 -11.12
C ARG A 32 -4.10 59.04 -11.22
N ASP A 33 -2.89 59.41 -11.63
CA ASP A 33 -1.76 58.48 -11.74
C ASP A 33 -1.42 57.87 -10.35
N LEU A 34 -1.38 58.70 -9.29
CA LEU A 34 -1.17 58.22 -7.91
C LEU A 34 -2.32 57.34 -7.40
N SER A 35 -3.59 57.68 -7.65
CA SER A 35 -4.72 56.83 -7.28
C SER A 35 -4.70 55.49 -8.02
N LEU A 36 -4.31 55.47 -9.31
CA LEU A 36 -4.17 54.25 -10.09
C LEU A 36 -3.06 53.36 -9.52
N ILE A 37 -1.89 53.93 -9.21
CA ILE A 37 -0.77 53.20 -8.58
C ILE A 37 -1.19 52.62 -7.22
N LEU A 38 -1.90 53.39 -6.40
CA LEU A 38 -2.39 52.92 -5.10
C LEU A 38 -3.40 51.77 -5.25
N PHE A 39 -4.27 51.84 -6.25
CA PHE A 39 -5.27 50.81 -6.54
C PHE A 39 -4.64 49.53 -7.08
N ILE A 40 -3.63 49.64 -7.97
CA ILE A 40 -2.83 48.50 -8.44
C ILE A 40 -2.10 47.87 -7.26
N PHE A 41 -1.45 48.68 -6.39
CA PHE A 41 -0.73 48.15 -5.23
C PHE A 41 -1.67 47.43 -4.25
N ALA A 42 -2.84 48.01 -3.94
CA ALA A 42 -3.85 47.35 -3.12
C ALA A 42 -4.38 46.05 -3.75
N GLY A 43 -4.63 46.05 -5.07
CA GLY A 43 -4.99 44.87 -5.84
C GLY A 43 -3.92 43.77 -5.79
N CYS A 44 -2.64 44.13 -5.95
CA CYS A 44 -1.53 43.20 -5.82
C CYS A 44 -1.37 42.66 -4.39
N GLN A 45 -1.59 43.46 -3.36
CA GLN A 45 -1.57 43.01 -1.97
C GLN A 45 -2.71 42.02 -1.68
N LEU A 46 -3.94 42.33 -2.12
CA LEU A 46 -5.08 41.42 -1.98
C LEU A 46 -4.89 40.13 -2.79
N LEU A 47 -4.38 40.23 -4.02
CA LEU A 47 -4.05 39.06 -4.84
C LEU A 47 -2.93 38.22 -4.21
N TRP A 48 -1.94 38.83 -3.58
CA TRP A 48 -0.89 38.10 -2.85
C TRP A 48 -1.41 37.46 -1.57
N VAL A 49 -2.40 38.04 -0.90
CA VAL A 49 -3.09 37.40 0.24
C VAL A 49 -3.99 36.26 -0.22
N TYR A 50 -4.64 36.37 -1.39
CA TYR A 50 -5.50 35.34 -1.97
C TYR A 50 -4.72 34.18 -2.61
N LEU A 51 -3.57 34.47 -3.23
CA LEU A 51 -2.66 33.49 -3.84
C LEU A 51 -1.59 32.98 -2.85
N ARG A 52 -1.52 33.52 -1.63
CA ARG A 52 -0.80 32.85 -0.55
C ARG A 52 -1.48 31.49 -0.35
N PRO A 53 -0.78 30.37 -0.54
CA PRO A 53 -1.32 29.09 -0.13
C PRO A 53 -1.70 29.23 1.34
N LEU A 54 -2.93 28.83 1.69
CA LEU A 54 -3.25 28.55 3.09
C LEU A 54 -2.08 27.72 3.62
N PRO A 55 -1.47 28.09 4.77
CA PRO A 55 -0.44 27.25 5.35
C PRO A 55 -1.12 25.90 5.53
N HIS A 56 -0.73 24.92 4.70
CA HIS A 56 -1.05 23.55 5.00
C HIS A 56 -0.62 23.38 6.44
N SER A 57 -1.51 22.87 7.28
CA SER A 57 -1.11 22.33 8.55
C SER A 57 -0.04 21.30 8.22
N ARG A 58 1.22 21.72 8.30
CA ARG A 58 2.32 20.82 8.57
C ARG A 58 1.93 20.27 9.92
N VAL A 59 1.22 19.14 9.89
CA VAL A 59 1.37 18.12 10.89
C VAL A 59 2.87 18.09 11.09
N SER A 60 3.31 18.56 12.25
CA SER A 60 4.70 18.49 12.63
C SER A 60 4.98 17.01 12.77
N VAL A 61 5.36 16.39 11.65
CA VAL A 61 6.14 15.16 11.63
C VAL A 61 7.27 15.48 12.58
N VAL A 62 7.19 14.90 13.77
CA VAL A 62 8.05 15.26 14.90
C VAL A 62 9.46 14.98 14.44
N ALA A 63 10.18 16.06 14.11
CA ALA A 63 11.48 15.94 13.48
C ALA A 63 12.41 15.18 14.43
N ASP A 64 13.13 14.22 13.88
CA ASP A 64 13.73 13.10 14.57
C ASP A 64 14.96 13.47 15.41
N ASN A 65 14.71 14.20 16.51
CA ASN A 65 15.70 14.57 17.54
C ASN A 65 15.26 14.05 18.93
N ASN A 66 14.43 13.00 18.98
CA ASN A 66 13.79 12.58 20.22
C ASN A 66 14.63 11.55 20.98
N HIS A 67 15.75 12.02 21.55
CA HIS A 67 16.63 11.25 22.45
C HIS A 67 15.92 10.68 23.71
N GLY A 68 14.63 11.00 23.93
CA GLY A 68 13.81 10.49 25.03
C GLY A 68 12.84 9.35 24.68
N VAL A 69 12.75 8.87 23.42
CA VAL A 69 11.85 7.75 23.09
C VAL A 69 12.54 6.40 23.27
N HIS A 70 12.06 5.63 24.24
CA HIS A 70 12.50 4.26 24.49
C HIS A 70 11.78 3.27 23.54
N TRP A 71 12.25 3.19 22.29
CA TRP A 71 11.64 2.36 21.23
C TRP A 71 11.53 0.86 21.56
N SER A 72 12.37 0.33 22.45
CA SER A 72 12.26 -1.05 22.97
C SER A 72 11.03 -1.32 23.85
N ARG A 73 10.22 -0.29 24.14
CA ARG A 73 8.89 -0.43 24.78
C ARG A 73 7.77 -0.66 23.76
N PHE A 74 8.08 -0.64 22.46
CA PHE A 74 7.14 -0.77 21.37
C PHE A 74 7.49 -1.97 20.49
N ALA A 75 6.50 -2.60 19.86
CA ALA A 75 6.75 -3.66 18.90
C ALA A 75 5.80 -3.66 17.68
N TYR A 76 6.36 -3.99 16.52
CA TYR A 76 5.59 -4.56 15.40
C TYR A 76 5.30 -6.03 15.69
N ALA A 77 4.04 -6.45 15.54
CA ALA A 77 3.63 -7.83 15.73
C ALA A 77 3.21 -8.49 14.41
N GLN A 78 3.62 -9.74 14.25
CA GLN A 78 2.97 -10.72 13.38
C GLN A 78 2.49 -11.90 14.22
N TYR A 79 1.49 -12.59 13.70
CA TYR A 79 1.05 -13.88 14.19
C TYR A 79 1.04 -14.87 13.03
N THR A 80 1.19 -16.16 13.32
CA THR A 80 1.05 -17.21 12.33
C THR A 80 0.41 -18.45 12.91
N THR A 81 -0.30 -19.19 12.06
CA THR A 81 -1.00 -20.43 12.36
C THR A 81 -0.58 -21.57 11.43
N ASP A 82 0.12 -21.27 10.31
CA ASP A 82 0.62 -22.24 9.33
C ASP A 82 1.91 -21.76 8.63
N GLU A 83 2.50 -22.64 7.82
CA GLU A 83 3.73 -22.36 7.06
C GLU A 83 3.60 -21.17 6.10
N THR A 84 2.41 -20.96 5.53
CA THR A 84 2.15 -19.91 4.54
C THR A 84 2.13 -18.54 5.16
N TYR A 85 1.44 -18.36 6.28
CA TYR A 85 1.44 -17.10 7.03
C TYR A 85 2.76 -16.86 7.77
N LEU A 86 3.52 -17.92 8.11
CA LEU A 86 4.89 -17.76 8.62
C LEU A 86 5.78 -17.13 7.53
N CYS A 87 5.75 -17.65 6.31
CA CYS A 87 6.51 -17.10 5.18
C CYS A 87 6.10 -15.64 4.86
N ASN A 88 4.80 -15.33 4.89
CA ASN A 88 4.31 -13.94 4.76
C ASN A 88 4.84 -13.03 5.87
N SER A 89 4.83 -13.49 7.12
CA SER A 89 5.37 -12.74 8.27
C SER A 89 6.86 -12.43 8.09
N LEU A 90 7.65 -13.39 7.57
CA LEU A 90 9.06 -13.17 7.24
C LEU A 90 9.25 -12.08 6.18
N MET A 91 8.39 -12.01 5.15
CA MET A 91 8.44 -10.94 4.14
C MET A 91 8.15 -9.56 4.74
N ILE A 92 7.25 -9.47 5.72
CA ILE A 92 7.00 -8.23 6.46
C ILE A 92 8.19 -7.87 7.35
N PHE A 93 8.80 -8.83 8.06
CA PHE A 93 9.99 -8.56 8.88
C PHE A 93 11.22 -8.15 8.08
N GLU A 94 11.47 -8.75 6.91
CA GLU A 94 12.49 -8.27 5.94
C GLU A 94 12.25 -6.80 5.62
N THR A 95 11.01 -6.45 5.28
CA THR A 95 10.70 -5.10 4.84
C THR A 95 10.77 -4.09 5.99
N LEU A 96 10.37 -4.46 7.21
CA LEU A 96 10.61 -3.65 8.41
C LEU A 96 12.11 -3.46 8.71
N GLN A 97 12.95 -4.48 8.44
CA GLN A 97 14.41 -4.38 8.53
C GLN A 97 14.97 -3.42 7.48
N ARG A 98 14.55 -3.55 6.23
CA ARG A 98 14.94 -2.68 5.12
C ARG A 98 14.48 -1.23 5.29
N LEU A 99 13.33 -1.01 5.94
CA LEU A 99 12.82 0.30 6.33
C LEU A 99 13.44 0.86 7.61
N GLN A 100 14.34 0.11 8.27
CA GLN A 100 15.05 0.52 9.49
C GLN A 100 14.11 0.97 10.63
N THR A 101 12.98 0.27 10.81
CA THR A 101 12.01 0.58 11.88
C THR A 101 12.64 0.44 13.26
N LYS A 102 12.34 1.38 14.16
CA LYS A 102 12.92 1.51 15.50
C LYS A 102 12.29 0.60 16.58
N PRO A 103 10.97 0.31 16.58
CA PRO A 103 10.37 -0.65 17.51
C PRO A 103 10.94 -2.06 17.38
N ASP A 104 10.78 -2.86 18.43
CA ASP A 104 11.06 -4.29 18.37
C ASP A 104 10.15 -5.00 17.34
N ARG A 105 10.49 -6.24 16.98
CA ARG A 105 9.66 -7.10 16.14
C ARG A 105 9.34 -8.37 16.91
N ILE A 106 8.07 -8.77 16.94
CA ILE A 106 7.63 -10.01 17.58
C ILE A 106 6.84 -10.89 16.63
N LEU A 107 7.05 -12.20 16.74
CA LEU A 107 6.29 -13.22 16.03
C LEU A 107 5.61 -14.14 17.03
N MET A 108 4.29 -14.10 17.07
CA MET A 108 3.47 -15.08 17.79
C MET A 108 3.31 -16.33 16.92
N TYR A 109 3.79 -17.47 17.37
CA TYR A 109 3.81 -18.72 16.59
C TYR A 109 3.33 -19.93 17.42
N PRO A 110 2.82 -21.00 16.80
CA PRO A 110 2.34 -22.17 17.53
C PRO A 110 3.43 -22.83 18.37
N ASN A 111 3.17 -22.99 19.67
CA ASN A 111 4.12 -23.51 20.66
C ASN A 111 4.67 -24.93 20.39
N HIS A 112 3.99 -25.72 19.56
CA HIS A 112 4.42 -27.06 19.15
C HIS A 112 5.43 -27.04 17.99
N TRP A 113 5.71 -25.88 17.38
CA TRP A 113 6.75 -25.76 16.35
C TRP A 113 8.14 -25.70 16.99
N SER A 114 9.04 -26.54 16.50
CA SER A 114 10.41 -26.61 16.99
C SER A 114 11.24 -25.41 16.54
N THR A 115 12.00 -24.84 17.47
CA THR A 115 13.08 -23.88 17.21
C THR A 115 14.46 -24.53 17.38
N ASN A 116 14.53 -25.86 17.38
CA ASN A 116 15.78 -26.61 17.59
C ASN A 116 16.57 -26.72 16.29
N THR A 117 17.84 -26.29 16.30
CA THR A 117 18.75 -26.36 15.16
C THR A 117 19.07 -27.80 14.72
N THR A 118 18.85 -28.81 15.57
CA THR A 118 19.06 -30.22 15.19
C THR A 118 17.87 -30.86 14.46
N GLN A 119 16.74 -30.15 14.31
CA GLN A 119 15.56 -30.64 13.60
C GLN A 119 15.36 -29.85 12.31
N SER A 120 15.69 -30.46 11.18
CA SER A 120 15.75 -29.84 9.85
C SER A 120 14.37 -29.63 9.18
N GLY A 121 13.41 -29.02 9.90
CA GLY A 121 12.11 -28.64 9.36
C GLY A 121 12.12 -27.23 8.75
N ILE A 122 11.41 -27.04 7.62
CA ILE A 122 11.28 -25.73 6.95
C ILE A 122 10.73 -24.63 7.89
N ILE A 123 9.79 -25.00 8.77
CA ILE A 123 9.25 -24.13 9.82
C ILE A 123 10.34 -23.71 10.82
N ALA A 124 11.17 -24.66 11.28
CA ALA A 124 12.27 -24.34 12.20
C ALA A 124 13.29 -23.40 11.55
N GLN A 125 13.63 -23.63 10.28
CA GLN A 125 14.49 -22.74 9.49
C GLN A 125 13.90 -21.34 9.34
N MET A 126 12.60 -21.20 9.08
CA MET A 126 11.91 -19.90 9.04
C MET A 126 11.93 -19.17 10.40
N LEU A 127 11.67 -19.87 11.50
CA LEU A 127 11.70 -19.29 12.85
C LEU A 127 13.12 -18.83 13.22
N LEU A 128 14.13 -19.64 12.92
CA LEU A 128 15.55 -19.29 13.12
C LEU A 128 15.93 -18.08 12.25
N LYS A 129 15.56 -18.06 10.96
CA LYS A 129 15.77 -16.92 10.06
C LYS A 129 15.14 -15.62 10.59
N ALA A 130 13.89 -15.68 11.07
CA ALA A 130 13.24 -14.52 11.67
C ALA A 130 14.00 -13.99 12.90
N ARG A 131 14.45 -14.89 13.78
CA ARG A 131 15.25 -14.55 14.97
C ARG A 131 16.60 -13.95 14.61
N ASP A 132 17.36 -14.63 13.75
CA ASP A 132 18.79 -14.40 13.54
C ASP A 132 19.09 -13.34 12.47
N GLU A 133 18.31 -13.25 11.39
CA GLU A 133 18.51 -12.26 10.32
C GLU A 133 17.68 -10.98 10.54
N PHE A 134 16.46 -11.11 11.08
CA PHE A 134 15.51 -9.99 11.21
C PHE A 134 15.32 -9.50 12.66
N ASN A 135 16.08 -10.04 13.61
CA ASN A 135 16.04 -9.71 15.05
C ASN A 135 14.62 -9.81 15.66
N VAL A 136 13.86 -10.82 15.24
CA VAL A 136 12.48 -11.04 15.71
C VAL A 136 12.47 -11.83 17.00
N LYS A 137 11.81 -11.29 18.04
CA LYS A 137 11.60 -11.99 19.31
C LYS A 137 10.44 -12.97 19.14
N LEU A 138 10.77 -14.25 19.09
CA LEU A 138 9.81 -15.34 18.96
C LEU A 138 8.96 -15.48 20.24
N ARG A 139 7.64 -15.62 20.08
CA ARG A 139 6.65 -15.76 21.17
C ARG A 139 5.80 -17.03 20.93
N PRO A 140 6.08 -18.15 21.61
CA PRO A 140 5.25 -19.34 21.48
C PRO A 140 3.86 -19.10 22.09
N ILE A 141 2.81 -19.43 21.34
CA ILE A 141 1.42 -19.28 21.74
C ILE A 141 0.61 -20.57 21.49
N SER A 142 -0.56 -20.66 22.12
CA SER A 142 -1.61 -21.60 21.72
C SER A 142 -2.51 -20.90 20.69
N VAL A 143 -2.68 -21.50 19.52
CA VAL A 143 -3.52 -20.95 18.44
C VAL A 143 -4.98 -20.85 18.92
N LEU A 144 -5.62 -19.70 18.68
CA LEU A 144 -7.03 -19.48 19.01
C LEU A 144 -7.90 -19.79 17.79
N GLN A 145 -8.25 -21.07 17.61
CA GLN A 145 -9.31 -21.48 16.70
C GLN A 145 -10.66 -21.26 17.37
N ALA A 146 -11.41 -20.22 16.97
CA ALA A 146 -12.70 -19.88 17.58
C ALA A 146 -13.89 -19.90 16.60
N SER A 147 -13.68 -20.33 15.35
CA SER A 147 -14.72 -20.72 14.40
C SER A 147 -14.24 -21.93 13.56
N SER A 148 -15.16 -22.67 12.95
CA SER A 148 -14.86 -23.80 12.03
C SER A 148 -14.45 -23.33 10.63
N ASP A 149 -14.53 -22.03 10.34
CA ASP A 149 -14.12 -21.47 9.05
C ASP A 149 -12.62 -21.72 8.78
N GLN A 150 -12.31 -22.20 7.57
CA GLN A 150 -10.94 -22.57 7.18
C GLN A 150 -10.03 -21.37 6.87
N THR A 151 -10.61 -20.21 6.56
CA THR A 151 -9.87 -18.99 6.17
C THR A 151 -9.65 -18.10 7.39
N TRP A 152 -10.69 -17.89 8.20
CA TRP A 152 -10.73 -16.89 9.26
C TRP A 152 -10.93 -17.49 10.66
N GLY A 153 -11.19 -18.80 10.81
CA GLY A 153 -11.47 -19.40 12.11
C GLY A 153 -10.32 -19.32 13.12
N ALA A 154 -9.08 -19.13 12.66
CA ALA A 154 -7.88 -18.93 13.47
C ALA A 154 -7.47 -17.44 13.65
N SER A 155 -8.17 -16.50 12.99
CA SER A 155 -7.83 -15.07 12.94
C SER A 155 -7.68 -14.42 14.33
N PHE A 156 -8.51 -14.84 15.28
CA PHE A 156 -8.50 -14.43 16.69
C PHE A 156 -7.14 -14.60 17.37
N THR A 157 -6.27 -15.46 16.84
CA THR A 157 -4.88 -15.60 17.32
C THR A 157 -4.11 -14.28 17.28
N LYS A 158 -4.44 -13.35 16.37
CA LYS A 158 -3.83 -12.01 16.34
C LYS A 158 -4.17 -11.16 17.56
N LEU A 159 -5.32 -11.41 18.18
CA LEU A 159 -5.77 -10.71 19.38
C LEU A 159 -5.02 -11.14 20.65
N LEU A 160 -4.18 -12.19 20.58
CA LEU A 160 -3.14 -12.47 21.59
C LEU A 160 -2.09 -11.35 21.71
N ALA A 161 -2.06 -10.39 20.78
CA ALA A 161 -1.25 -9.18 20.89
C ALA A 161 -1.59 -8.35 22.15
N PHE A 162 -2.84 -8.39 22.63
CA PHE A 162 -3.25 -7.73 23.88
C PHE A 162 -2.62 -8.34 25.13
N ASN A 163 -2.11 -9.58 25.05
CA ASN A 163 -1.37 -10.25 26.12
C ASN A 163 0.15 -9.96 26.10
N GLN A 164 0.63 -9.09 25.20
CA GLN A 164 2.07 -8.73 25.10
C GLN A 164 2.45 -7.60 26.06
N THR A 165 2.04 -7.72 27.34
CA THR A 165 2.11 -6.69 28.40
C THR A 165 3.53 -6.22 28.75
N ASN A 166 4.55 -6.92 28.26
CA ASN A 166 5.94 -6.46 28.29
C ASN A 166 6.24 -5.29 27.32
N TYR A 167 5.28 -4.87 26.49
CA TYR A 167 5.34 -3.67 25.66
C TYR A 167 4.25 -2.69 26.08
N GLN A 168 4.56 -1.39 25.97
CA GLN A 168 3.58 -0.33 26.16
C GLN A 168 2.62 -0.24 24.97
N ARG A 169 3.10 -0.48 23.74
CA ARG A 169 2.29 -0.51 22.53
C ARG A 169 2.74 -1.57 21.54
N VAL A 170 1.77 -2.16 20.87
CA VAL A 170 1.98 -3.13 19.79
C VAL A 170 1.21 -2.69 18.56
N LEU A 171 1.85 -2.76 17.39
CA LEU A 171 1.22 -2.55 16.09
C LEU A 171 1.12 -3.91 15.39
N SER A 172 -0.08 -4.50 15.42
CA SER A 172 -0.42 -5.74 14.74
C SER A 172 -0.82 -5.44 13.30
N LEU A 173 -0.30 -6.23 12.35
CA LEU A 173 -0.60 -6.12 10.92
C LEU A 173 -1.02 -7.49 10.39
N ASP A 174 -2.04 -7.56 9.54
CA ASP A 174 -2.39 -8.83 8.88
C ASP A 174 -1.33 -9.19 7.82
N SER A 175 -0.91 -10.45 7.82
CA SER A 175 0.30 -10.88 7.11
C SER A 175 0.14 -10.94 5.58
N ASP A 176 -1.09 -10.93 5.07
CA ASP A 176 -1.43 -10.80 3.66
C ASP A 176 -1.44 -9.34 3.19
N SER A 177 -0.37 -8.64 3.59
CA SER A 177 -0.11 -7.24 3.30
C SER A 177 1.31 -7.00 2.77
N ILE A 178 1.53 -5.83 2.18
CA ILE A 178 2.84 -5.26 1.86
C ILE A 178 3.00 -3.97 2.65
N VAL A 179 4.02 -3.92 3.51
CA VAL A 179 4.45 -2.65 4.14
C VAL A 179 5.26 -1.86 3.10
N LEU A 180 4.85 -0.63 2.82
CA LEU A 180 5.46 0.24 1.81
C LEU A 180 6.36 1.30 2.45
N ARG A 181 6.01 1.74 3.67
CA ARG A 181 6.71 2.79 4.43
C ARG A 181 6.71 2.47 5.93
N SER A 182 7.67 3.01 6.67
CA SER A 182 7.64 2.97 8.15
C SER A 182 6.36 3.63 8.68
N MET A 183 5.84 3.09 9.78
CA MET A 183 4.69 3.59 10.55
C MET A 183 5.09 3.86 12.00
N ASP A 184 6.38 4.13 12.25
CA ASP A 184 6.95 4.31 13.59
C ASP A 184 6.26 5.45 14.37
N GLU A 185 5.75 6.46 13.67
CA GLU A 185 5.00 7.56 14.28
C GLU A 185 3.65 7.15 14.91
N LEU A 186 3.05 6.01 14.49
CA LEU A 186 1.82 5.50 15.14
C LEU A 186 2.06 5.18 16.62
N PHE A 187 3.26 4.70 16.97
CA PHE A 187 3.62 4.44 18.37
C PHE A 187 3.71 5.70 19.23
N LEU A 188 3.67 6.91 18.63
CA LEU A 188 3.76 8.21 19.31
C LEU A 188 2.42 8.95 19.41
N LEU A 189 1.30 8.31 19.04
CA LEU A 189 -0.05 8.86 19.21
C LEU A 189 -0.43 9.08 20.69
N PRO A 190 -1.50 9.83 21.01
CA PRO A 190 -2.05 9.91 22.37
C PRO A 190 -2.39 8.52 22.92
N ASN A 191 -2.37 8.35 24.26
CA ASN A 191 -2.72 7.07 24.90
C ASN A 191 -4.18 6.70 24.63
N VAL A 192 -4.37 5.52 24.05
CA VAL A 192 -5.67 4.90 23.76
C VAL A 192 -5.51 3.38 23.78
N PRO A 193 -6.49 2.60 24.26
CA PRO A 193 -6.41 1.14 24.26
C PRO A 193 -6.22 0.55 22.86
N VAL A 194 -6.86 1.18 21.85
CA VAL A 194 -6.86 0.75 20.45
C VAL A 194 -6.86 1.98 19.52
N ALA A 195 -6.18 1.87 18.38
CA ALA A 195 -6.35 2.73 17.21
C ALA A 195 -6.35 1.90 15.91
N MET A 196 -7.32 2.17 15.02
CA MET A 196 -7.55 1.38 13.79
C MET A 196 -7.95 2.26 12.60
N PRO A 197 -7.57 1.92 11.35
CA PRO A 197 -8.04 2.62 10.15
C PRO A 197 -9.53 2.41 9.88
N ARG A 198 -10.15 3.38 9.21
CA ARG A 198 -11.50 3.18 8.63
C ARG A 198 -11.48 2.07 7.58
N ALA A 199 -12.44 1.14 7.68
CA ALA A 199 -12.74 0.18 6.62
C ALA A 199 -13.54 0.89 5.51
N TYR A 200 -12.90 1.82 4.81
CA TYR A 200 -13.54 2.79 3.91
C TYR A 200 -14.39 2.14 2.80
N TRP A 201 -14.11 0.90 2.41
CA TRP A 201 -14.90 0.17 1.42
C TRP A 201 -16.31 -0.19 1.90
N LEU A 202 -16.56 -0.21 3.22
CA LEU A 202 -17.84 -0.48 3.91
C LEU A 202 -18.55 0.81 4.39
N GLN A 203 -18.06 1.98 3.97
CA GLN A 203 -18.59 3.29 4.37
C GLN A 203 -19.50 3.86 3.28
N PRO A 204 -20.66 4.49 3.62
CA PRO A 204 -21.09 4.84 4.98
C PRO A 204 -21.91 3.75 5.69
N GLU A 205 -22.17 2.61 5.07
CA GLU A 205 -23.22 1.67 5.51
C GLU A 205 -22.98 1.07 6.89
N GLU A 206 -21.75 0.66 7.20
CA GLU A 206 -21.43 -0.10 8.43
C GLU A 206 -20.65 0.73 9.48
N ASN A 207 -20.18 1.92 9.08
CA ASN A 207 -19.20 2.74 9.80
C ASN A 207 -18.01 1.95 10.40
N ALA A 208 -17.57 0.89 9.70
CA ALA A 208 -16.61 -0.08 10.24
C ALA A 208 -15.16 0.43 10.23
N LEU A 209 -14.36 -0.14 11.13
CA LEU A 209 -12.91 -0.01 11.21
C LEU A 209 -12.25 -1.36 10.87
N THR A 210 -11.05 -1.36 10.29
CA THR A 210 -10.36 -2.60 9.93
C THR A 210 -9.40 -3.09 11.00
N SER A 211 -9.48 -4.37 11.31
CA SER A 211 -8.56 -5.11 12.18
C SER A 211 -7.27 -5.56 11.48
N ALA A 212 -7.08 -5.22 10.20
CA ALA A 212 -5.87 -5.57 9.44
C ALA A 212 -4.66 -4.66 9.76
N LEU A 213 -4.89 -3.55 10.44
CA LEU A 213 -3.88 -2.76 11.14
C LEU A 213 -4.46 -2.31 12.48
N VAL A 214 -3.86 -2.75 13.59
CA VAL A 214 -4.31 -2.41 14.95
C VAL A 214 -3.12 -1.96 15.77
N LEU A 215 -3.08 -0.68 16.13
CA LEU A 215 -2.26 -0.21 17.24
C LEU A 215 -3.03 -0.46 18.54
N LEU A 216 -2.39 -1.06 19.54
CA LEU A 216 -3.03 -1.38 20.82
C LEU A 216 -2.07 -1.18 21.99
N GLU A 217 -2.63 -0.90 23.17
CA GLU A 217 -1.93 -0.85 24.46
C GLU A 217 -2.20 -2.19 25.22
N PRO A 218 -1.26 -3.14 25.25
CA PRO A 218 -1.49 -4.47 25.83
C PRO A 218 -1.75 -4.39 27.35
N SER A 219 -2.77 -5.08 27.84
CA SER A 219 -3.08 -5.17 29.26
C SER A 219 -3.94 -6.39 29.59
N ASP A 220 -3.81 -6.91 30.81
CA ASP A 220 -4.62 -8.04 31.28
C ASP A 220 -6.13 -7.73 31.23
N PHE A 221 -6.50 -6.46 31.41
CA PHE A 221 -7.87 -5.97 31.34
C PHE A 221 -8.45 -6.06 29.92
N GLU A 222 -7.81 -5.43 28.93
CA GLU A 222 -8.29 -5.48 27.54
C GLU A 222 -8.18 -6.90 26.96
N PHE A 223 -7.16 -7.67 27.34
CA PHE A 223 -7.05 -9.07 26.95
C PHE A 223 -8.19 -9.93 27.50
N SER A 224 -8.60 -9.71 28.75
CA SER A 224 -9.77 -10.39 29.34
C SER A 224 -11.06 -10.01 28.62
N ARG A 225 -11.27 -8.72 28.38
CA ARG A 225 -12.45 -8.16 27.68
C ARG A 225 -12.60 -8.68 26.25
N ILE A 226 -11.49 -8.78 25.50
CA ILE A 226 -11.46 -9.43 24.18
C ILE A 226 -11.73 -10.92 24.27
N THR A 227 -11.13 -11.62 25.24
CA THR A 227 -11.32 -13.06 25.42
C THR A 227 -12.77 -13.41 25.78
N GLU A 228 -13.47 -12.52 26.48
CA GLU A 228 -14.91 -12.62 26.74
C GLU A 228 -15.72 -12.44 25.44
N ALA A 229 -15.50 -11.36 24.69
CA ALA A 229 -16.18 -11.13 23.41
C ALA A 229 -15.96 -12.26 22.38
N ILE A 230 -14.76 -12.87 22.31
CA ILE A 230 -14.48 -14.02 21.42
C ILE A 230 -15.32 -15.26 21.78
N LYS A 231 -15.71 -15.42 23.06
CA LYS A 231 -16.59 -16.51 23.53
C LYS A 231 -18.06 -16.22 23.25
N GLU A 232 -18.47 -14.96 23.33
CA GLU A 232 -19.86 -14.52 23.17
C GLU A 232 -20.29 -14.29 21.70
N LYS A 233 -19.32 -14.08 20.80
CA LYS A 233 -19.56 -13.84 19.36
C LYS A 233 -20.41 -14.93 18.67
N ASN A 234 -21.05 -14.54 17.59
CA ASN A 234 -21.77 -15.45 16.68
C ASN A 234 -20.80 -16.31 15.84
N ALA A 235 -21.28 -17.46 15.34
CA ALA A 235 -20.45 -18.41 14.57
C ALA A 235 -19.87 -17.84 13.25
N HIS A 236 -20.51 -16.80 12.70
CA HIS A 236 -20.12 -16.09 11.47
C HIS A 236 -19.35 -14.78 11.73
N GLU A 237 -19.10 -14.43 12.99
CA GLU A 237 -18.29 -13.26 13.35
C GLU A 237 -16.83 -13.66 13.48
N PHE A 238 -15.95 -12.82 12.93
CA PHE A 238 -14.50 -13.00 12.95
C PHE A 238 -13.84 -11.91 13.80
N ASP A 239 -12.52 -11.77 13.68
CA ASP A 239 -11.75 -10.80 14.44
C ASP A 239 -12.21 -9.34 14.19
N MET A 240 -12.67 -9.02 12.98
CA MET A 240 -13.07 -7.66 12.63
C MET A 240 -14.37 -7.28 13.36
N GLU A 241 -15.37 -8.15 13.40
CA GLU A 241 -16.64 -7.91 14.09
C GLU A 241 -16.43 -7.81 15.60
N VAL A 242 -15.62 -8.71 16.19
CA VAL A 242 -15.29 -8.70 17.62
C VAL A 242 -14.56 -7.43 18.04
N VAL A 243 -13.61 -6.94 17.24
CA VAL A 243 -12.89 -5.71 17.57
C VAL A 243 -13.76 -4.46 17.32
N ASN A 244 -14.63 -4.47 16.30
CA ASN A 244 -15.57 -3.37 16.08
C ASN A 244 -16.63 -3.26 17.19
N SER A 245 -17.19 -4.38 17.66
CA SER A 245 -18.20 -4.39 18.74
C SER A 245 -17.66 -3.83 20.06
N LEU A 246 -16.37 -4.04 20.34
CA LEU A 246 -15.71 -3.53 21.54
C LEU A 246 -15.19 -2.09 21.42
N TYR A 247 -14.72 -1.67 20.25
CA TYR A 247 -13.86 -0.48 20.14
C TYR A 247 -14.30 0.59 19.16
N LYS A 248 -15.20 0.34 18.19
CA LYS A 248 -15.45 1.29 17.09
C LYS A 248 -15.85 2.70 17.56
N ASP A 249 -16.63 2.79 18.64
CA ASP A 249 -17.15 4.04 19.21
C ASP A 249 -16.23 4.64 20.31
N HIS A 250 -15.15 3.95 20.68
CA HIS A 250 -14.30 4.24 21.84
C HIS A 250 -12.78 4.18 21.56
N CYS A 251 -12.36 4.04 20.30
CA CYS A 251 -10.96 4.00 19.89
C CYS A 251 -10.53 5.26 19.13
N LEU A 252 -9.23 5.40 18.89
CA LEU A 252 -8.73 6.43 17.97
C LEU A 252 -8.86 5.93 16.52
N THR A 253 -9.77 6.55 15.78
CA THR A 253 -9.91 6.27 14.33
C THR A 253 -8.71 6.84 13.56
N LEU A 254 -7.89 5.97 12.99
CA LEU A 254 -6.86 6.35 12.04
C LEU A 254 -7.50 6.70 10.69
N PRO A 255 -7.02 7.74 9.97
CA PRO A 255 -7.42 7.95 8.59
C PRO A 255 -6.84 6.81 7.74
N HIS A 256 -7.63 6.22 6.85
CA HIS A 256 -7.15 5.18 5.95
C HIS A 256 -6.11 5.72 4.96
N ARG A 257 -6.14 7.01 4.63
CA ARG A 257 -5.02 7.68 3.94
C ARG A 257 -4.07 8.30 4.97
N PRO A 258 -2.76 7.97 5.00
CA PRO A 258 -2.03 7.00 4.17
C PRO A 258 -1.94 5.57 4.76
N TYR A 259 -2.58 5.31 5.90
CA TYR A 259 -2.32 4.12 6.73
C TYR A 259 -2.92 2.79 6.27
N PHE A 260 -3.78 2.76 5.25
CA PHE A 260 -4.43 1.54 4.77
C PHE A 260 -5.02 1.68 3.36
N LEU A 261 -4.66 0.77 2.46
CA LEU A 261 -5.17 0.67 1.10
C LEU A 261 -5.43 -0.82 0.78
N ILE A 262 -6.58 -1.16 0.20
CA ILE A 262 -6.82 -2.52 -0.30
C ILE A 262 -6.42 -2.64 -1.76
N SER A 263 -5.85 -3.79 -2.15
CA SER A 263 -5.49 -4.08 -3.55
C SER A 263 -6.69 -3.97 -4.51
N GLY A 264 -7.88 -4.41 -4.08
CA GLY A 264 -9.11 -4.31 -4.86
C GLY A 264 -9.59 -2.88 -5.14
N GLU A 265 -9.00 -1.86 -4.51
CA GLU A 265 -9.31 -0.45 -4.83
C GLU A 265 -8.88 -0.11 -6.26
N PHE A 266 -7.74 -0.62 -6.72
CA PHE A 266 -7.27 -0.42 -8.10
C PHE A 266 -8.22 -1.02 -9.16
N CYS A 267 -9.09 -1.97 -8.77
CA CYS A 267 -10.08 -2.62 -9.63
C CYS A 267 -11.46 -1.94 -9.61
N ARG A 268 -11.67 -0.91 -8.76
CA ARG A 268 -12.94 -0.17 -8.73
C ARG A 268 -13.02 0.85 -9.87
N ASN A 269 -14.25 1.21 -10.24
CA ASN A 269 -14.54 2.35 -11.12
C ASN A 269 -14.92 3.62 -10.32
N ASP A 270 -15.30 3.46 -9.05
CA ASP A 270 -15.64 4.52 -8.12
C ASP A 270 -14.70 4.45 -6.92
N HIS A 271 -13.99 5.55 -6.69
CA HIS A 271 -12.98 5.72 -5.66
C HIS A 271 -13.38 6.77 -4.61
N SER A 272 -14.59 7.33 -4.70
CA SER A 272 -15.11 8.39 -3.79
C SER A 272 -14.91 8.03 -2.32
N ARG A 273 -15.22 6.78 -1.94
CA ARG A 273 -15.02 6.23 -0.58
C ARG A 273 -13.55 6.24 -0.13
N TYR A 274 -12.60 5.95 -1.02
CA TYR A 274 -11.17 6.00 -0.70
C TYR A 274 -10.66 7.45 -0.65
N LEU A 275 -11.06 8.28 -1.61
CA LEU A 275 -10.57 9.65 -1.71
C LEU A 275 -11.15 10.54 -0.60
N GLY A 276 -12.40 10.28 -0.18
CA GLY A 276 -13.12 11.07 0.82
C GLY A 276 -13.70 12.38 0.26
N SER A 277 -13.77 12.50 -1.06
CA SER A 277 -14.25 13.65 -1.81
C SER A 277 -14.63 13.21 -3.22
N ASP A 278 -15.68 13.80 -3.78
CA ASP A 278 -16.10 13.60 -5.17
C ASP A 278 -15.31 14.50 -6.15
N ASP A 279 -14.51 15.45 -5.64
CA ASP A 279 -13.72 16.41 -6.42
C ASP A 279 -12.27 15.94 -6.68
N GLU A 280 -11.72 15.07 -5.83
CA GLU A 280 -10.36 14.54 -6.04
C GLU A 280 -10.39 13.49 -7.16
N VAL A 281 -9.53 13.65 -8.17
CA VAL A 281 -9.40 12.68 -9.26
C VAL A 281 -8.51 11.52 -8.81
N TRP A 282 -8.94 10.29 -9.08
CA TRP A 282 -8.13 9.09 -8.84
C TRP A 282 -6.83 9.11 -9.64
N ASP A 283 -5.71 9.11 -8.91
CA ASP A 283 -4.37 8.95 -9.48
C ASP A 283 -3.69 7.75 -8.81
N PRO A 284 -3.65 6.57 -9.46
CA PRO A 284 -3.20 5.33 -8.83
C PRO A 284 -1.71 5.37 -8.45
N GLU A 285 -0.88 6.16 -9.14
CA GLU A 285 0.54 6.32 -8.82
C GLU A 285 0.74 7.17 -7.56
N LYS A 286 0.02 8.29 -7.45
CA LYS A 286 -0.02 9.11 -6.22
C LYS A 286 -0.52 8.28 -5.04
N VAL A 287 -1.64 7.58 -5.21
CA VAL A 287 -2.26 6.76 -4.15
C VAL A 287 -1.31 5.66 -3.68
N PHE A 288 -0.68 4.92 -4.61
CA PHE A 288 0.30 3.90 -4.26
C PHE A 288 1.55 4.48 -3.60
N ALA A 289 2.02 5.64 -4.05
CA ALA A 289 3.16 6.32 -3.45
C ALA A 289 2.86 6.88 -2.05
N GLU A 290 1.64 7.32 -1.77
CA GLU A 290 1.21 7.81 -0.45
C GLU A 290 1.06 6.67 0.57
N ALA A 291 0.52 5.52 0.14
CA ALA A 291 0.20 4.39 1.02
C ALA A 291 1.40 3.88 1.86
N LYS A 292 1.13 3.57 3.14
CA LYS A 292 2.11 2.97 4.07
C LYS A 292 2.01 1.46 4.17
N ILE A 293 0.82 0.91 3.99
CA ILE A 293 0.55 -0.52 3.88
C ILE A 293 -0.50 -0.75 2.80
N LEU A 294 -0.37 -1.86 2.08
CA LEU A 294 -1.37 -2.37 1.16
C LEU A 294 -1.80 -3.77 1.60
N HIS A 295 -3.09 -4.02 1.72
CA HIS A 295 -3.66 -5.31 2.13
C HIS A 295 -4.35 -6.00 0.95
N PHE A 296 -4.12 -7.30 0.76
CA PHE A 296 -4.66 -8.04 -0.38
C PHE A 296 -6.14 -8.42 -0.17
N SER A 297 -7.06 -7.62 -0.70
CA SER A 297 -8.51 -7.86 -0.65
C SER A 297 -9.12 -7.74 -2.04
N ASP A 298 -9.24 -8.89 -2.71
CA ASP A 298 -9.59 -8.97 -4.13
C ASP A 298 -10.60 -10.09 -4.47
N TRP A 299 -11.29 -10.63 -3.44
CA TRP A 299 -12.26 -11.72 -3.59
C TRP A 299 -13.23 -11.47 -4.77
N PRO A 300 -13.51 -12.49 -5.62
CA PRO A 300 -13.10 -13.90 -5.50
C PRO A 300 -11.70 -14.22 -6.05
N TYR A 301 -10.93 -13.23 -6.53
CA TYR A 301 -9.59 -13.48 -7.04
C TYR A 301 -8.65 -13.91 -5.90
N PRO A 302 -7.78 -14.91 -6.11
CA PRO A 302 -7.03 -15.54 -5.03
C PRO A 302 -5.99 -14.61 -4.38
N LYS A 303 -5.59 -14.99 -3.15
CA LYS A 303 -4.48 -14.37 -2.42
C LYS A 303 -3.15 -14.55 -3.19
N PRO A 304 -2.18 -13.64 -3.06
CA PRO A 304 -1.03 -13.56 -3.99
C PRO A 304 -0.07 -14.76 -3.97
N TRP A 305 -0.08 -15.59 -2.93
CA TRP A 305 0.69 -16.84 -2.86
C TRP A 305 0.00 -18.04 -3.51
N VAL A 306 -1.25 -17.91 -3.95
CA VAL A 306 -2.00 -18.91 -4.72
C VAL A 306 -1.90 -18.59 -6.21
N ASN A 307 -1.73 -19.62 -7.03
CA ASN A 307 -1.64 -19.45 -8.49
C ASN A 307 -3.03 -19.19 -9.06
N ALA A 308 -3.25 -17.98 -9.58
CA ALA A 308 -4.41 -17.66 -10.41
C ALA A 308 -4.24 -18.20 -11.84
N THR A 309 -5.35 -18.58 -12.46
CA THR A 309 -5.42 -18.84 -13.90
C THR A 309 -5.34 -17.53 -14.71
N ILE A 310 -5.07 -17.67 -16.01
CA ILE A 310 -5.11 -16.55 -16.96
C ILE A 310 -6.53 -15.97 -17.04
N GLU A 311 -7.57 -16.80 -16.94
CA GLU A 311 -8.98 -16.36 -17.00
C GLU A 311 -9.39 -15.55 -15.78
N GLU A 312 -9.09 -16.03 -14.56
CA GLU A 312 -9.32 -15.27 -13.32
C GLU A 312 -8.56 -13.93 -13.34
N THR A 313 -7.32 -13.93 -13.83
CA THR A 313 -6.49 -12.72 -13.92
C THR A 313 -7.07 -11.72 -14.91
N ASN A 314 -7.47 -12.18 -16.10
CA ASN A 314 -8.08 -11.33 -17.13
C ASN A 314 -9.45 -10.79 -16.69
N THR A 315 -10.19 -11.56 -15.90
CA THR A 315 -11.51 -11.17 -15.37
C THR A 315 -11.39 -10.13 -14.25
N ARG A 316 -10.37 -10.24 -13.38
CA ARG A 316 -10.20 -9.35 -12.23
C ARG A 316 -9.40 -8.09 -12.53
N MET A 317 -8.39 -8.16 -13.40
CA MET A 317 -7.45 -7.05 -13.58
C MET A 317 -8.17 -5.75 -13.98
N PRO A 318 -7.72 -4.58 -13.50
CA PRO A 318 -8.32 -3.30 -13.87
C PRO A 318 -8.36 -3.11 -15.38
N ASN A 319 -9.42 -2.47 -15.90
CA ASN A 319 -9.46 -2.03 -17.29
C ASN A 319 -8.58 -0.80 -17.49
N CYS A 320 -7.95 -0.69 -18.66
CA CYS A 320 -7.32 0.57 -19.05
C CYS A 320 -8.42 1.56 -19.46
N SER A 321 -8.26 2.83 -19.09
CA SER A 321 -9.17 3.90 -19.46
C SER A 321 -8.59 4.74 -20.59
N ILE A 322 -9.41 5.51 -21.31
CA ILE A 322 -8.94 6.47 -22.30
C ILE A 322 -8.98 7.86 -21.67
N ARG A 323 -7.84 8.55 -21.66
CA ARG A 323 -7.74 9.93 -21.16
C ARG A 323 -8.42 10.91 -22.10
N LEU A 324 -8.70 12.13 -21.61
CA LEU A 324 -9.15 13.25 -22.44
C LEU A 324 -8.18 13.60 -23.59
N THR A 325 -6.90 13.21 -23.48
CA THR A 325 -5.88 13.35 -24.52
C THR A 325 -5.96 12.28 -25.62
N GLY A 326 -6.83 11.27 -25.47
CA GLY A 326 -6.90 10.09 -26.35
C GLY A 326 -5.89 9.00 -26.04
N GLU A 327 -5.00 9.21 -25.05
CA GLU A 327 -4.03 8.21 -24.60
C GLU A 327 -4.66 7.15 -23.69
N GLU A 328 -4.20 5.90 -23.80
CA GLU A 328 -4.60 4.82 -22.89
C GLU A 328 -3.88 4.94 -21.53
N ASP A 329 -4.65 4.91 -20.43
CA ASP A 329 -4.16 4.87 -19.06
C ASP A 329 -4.38 3.49 -18.45
N CYS A 330 -3.31 2.69 -18.48
CA CYS A 330 -3.25 1.37 -17.84
C CYS A 330 -2.63 1.39 -16.44
N ARG A 331 -2.46 2.55 -15.77
CA ARG A 331 -1.65 2.63 -14.54
C ARG A 331 -2.20 1.79 -13.39
N SER A 332 -3.52 1.80 -13.16
CA SER A 332 -4.16 0.92 -12.17
C SER A 332 -3.88 -0.57 -12.47
N ARG A 333 -4.01 -0.99 -13.73
CA ARG A 333 -3.71 -2.37 -14.18
C ARG A 333 -2.25 -2.74 -13.93
N ASN A 334 -1.33 -1.88 -14.33
CA ASN A 334 0.10 -2.11 -14.21
C ASN A 334 0.54 -2.21 -12.75
N ILE A 335 0.04 -1.31 -11.88
CA ILE A 335 0.29 -1.37 -10.44
C ILE A 335 -0.30 -2.66 -9.86
N TRP A 336 -1.58 -2.96 -10.10
CA TRP A 336 -2.23 -4.16 -9.56
C TRP A 336 -1.51 -5.46 -9.95
N LEU A 337 -1.18 -5.64 -11.24
CA LEU A 337 -0.38 -6.78 -11.70
C LEU A 337 1.02 -6.84 -11.06
N SER A 338 1.65 -5.67 -10.85
CA SER A 338 2.97 -5.59 -10.21
C SER A 338 2.95 -6.01 -8.74
N LEU A 339 1.89 -5.68 -7.98
CA LEU A 339 1.74 -6.07 -6.57
C LEU A 339 1.74 -7.60 -6.43
N TYR A 340 0.93 -8.27 -7.26
CA TYR A 340 0.85 -9.73 -7.27
C TYR A 340 2.13 -10.40 -7.75
N LYS A 341 2.83 -9.80 -8.73
CA LYS A 341 4.13 -10.32 -9.20
C LYS A 341 5.22 -10.15 -8.13
N ASP A 342 5.38 -8.94 -7.59
CA ASP A 342 6.38 -8.62 -6.55
C ASP A 342 6.22 -9.52 -5.33
N PHE A 343 4.99 -9.71 -4.85
CA PHE A 343 4.72 -10.58 -3.71
C PHE A 343 5.21 -12.02 -3.96
N ARG A 344 4.92 -12.59 -5.14
CA ARG A 344 5.39 -13.94 -5.50
C ARG A 344 6.91 -14.02 -5.61
N GLU A 345 7.57 -13.04 -6.20
CA GLU A 345 9.04 -13.05 -6.32
C GLU A 345 9.71 -12.89 -4.94
N ARG A 346 9.25 -11.97 -4.09
CA ARG A 346 9.75 -11.84 -2.71
C ARG A 346 9.48 -13.09 -1.87
N ARG A 347 8.32 -13.75 -2.07
CA ARG A 347 8.00 -15.00 -1.38
C ARG A 347 8.97 -16.13 -1.74
N LYS A 348 9.36 -16.27 -3.02
CA LYS A 348 10.42 -17.22 -3.42
C LYS A 348 11.68 -16.97 -2.62
N VAL A 349 12.17 -15.73 -2.57
CA VAL A 349 13.42 -15.38 -1.85
C VAL A 349 13.29 -15.64 -0.34
N ALA A 350 12.15 -15.30 0.28
CA ALA A 350 11.91 -15.56 1.69
C ALA A 350 11.90 -17.06 2.05
N SER A 351 11.47 -17.93 1.12
CA SER A 351 11.51 -19.39 1.25
C SER A 351 12.87 -20.03 0.94
N HIS A 352 13.89 -19.28 0.52
CA HIS A 352 15.23 -19.84 0.28
C HIS A 352 16.14 -19.71 1.52
N PHE A 353 16.52 -20.85 2.09
CA PHE A 353 17.45 -20.96 3.21
C PHE A 353 18.87 -21.17 2.68
N PRO A 354 19.86 -20.33 3.04
CA PRO A 354 21.20 -20.43 2.46
C PRO A 354 22.00 -21.65 2.92
N ASP A 355 22.22 -22.59 2.02
CA ASP A 355 23.58 -23.12 1.76
C ASP A 355 24.14 -22.58 0.42
N THR A 356 23.28 -22.07 -0.48
CA THR A 356 23.64 -21.72 -1.87
C THR A 356 23.48 -20.24 -2.24
N PHE A 357 22.91 -19.40 -1.37
CA PHE A 357 22.67 -17.97 -1.67
C PHE A 357 23.96 -17.19 -2.00
N LEU A 358 25.05 -17.49 -1.31
CA LEU A 358 26.36 -16.87 -1.54
C LEU A 358 26.97 -17.21 -2.91
N GLN A 359 26.52 -18.28 -3.58
CA GLN A 359 27.02 -18.66 -4.91
C GLN A 359 26.27 -17.95 -6.06
N ASN A 360 25.04 -17.47 -5.82
CA ASN A 360 24.18 -16.87 -6.85
C ASN A 360 24.02 -15.34 -6.75
N LEU A 361 24.64 -14.70 -5.77
CA LEU A 361 24.62 -13.23 -5.60
C LEU A 361 24.93 -12.43 -6.90
N PRO A 362 25.88 -12.85 -7.77
CA PRO A 362 26.14 -12.15 -9.04
C PRO A 362 24.98 -12.20 -10.05
N ASN A 363 24.19 -13.28 -10.04
CA ASN A 363 23.08 -13.49 -10.98
C ASN A 363 21.78 -12.78 -10.55
N VAL A 364 21.61 -12.56 -9.24
CA VAL A 364 20.50 -11.75 -8.70
C VAL A 364 20.75 -10.26 -8.93
N LEU A 365 22.01 -9.80 -8.83
CA LEU A 365 22.36 -8.41 -9.08
C LEU A 365 22.36 -8.02 -10.57
N SER A 366 22.52 -8.96 -11.50
CA SER A 366 22.42 -8.69 -12.94
C SER A 366 20.97 -8.58 -13.47
N THR A 367 19.98 -9.00 -12.67
CA THR A 367 18.55 -8.95 -13.03
C THR A 367 17.82 -7.73 -12.48
N GLU A 368 18.44 -6.92 -11.59
CA GLU A 368 17.93 -5.58 -11.21
C GLU A 368 18.14 -4.51 -12.31
N HIS A 369 17.59 -4.74 -13.51
CA HIS A 369 17.55 -3.70 -14.57
C HIS A 369 16.47 -2.63 -14.34
N LEU A 370 16.13 -2.36 -13.07
CA LEU A 370 15.15 -1.37 -12.60
C LEU A 370 15.69 -0.53 -11.44
N ARG A 371 16.81 0.18 -11.69
CA ARG A 371 17.25 1.29 -10.83
C ARG A 371 17.50 2.58 -11.62
N LEU A 372 16.87 3.65 -11.11
CA LEU A 372 17.34 5.04 -11.15
C LEU A 372 17.34 5.78 -12.51
N ARG A 373 16.15 6.23 -12.94
CA ARG A 373 16.01 7.61 -13.45
C ARG A 373 15.90 8.60 -12.27
N PHE A 374 16.98 8.69 -11.48
CA PHE A 374 17.18 9.73 -10.47
C PHE A 374 18.66 10.15 -10.40
N VAL A 375 19.25 10.45 -11.57
CA VAL A 375 20.53 11.18 -11.69
C VAL A 375 20.33 12.36 -12.64
N ALA A 376 19.64 13.39 -12.14
CA ALA A 376 19.45 14.67 -12.82
C ALA A 376 19.47 15.84 -11.81
N ALA A 377 20.40 15.78 -10.84
CA ALA A 377 20.60 16.83 -9.83
C ALA A 377 22.09 16.99 -9.42
N ALA A 378 23.02 16.60 -10.31
CA ALA A 378 24.47 16.62 -10.05
C ALA A 378 25.31 17.20 -11.21
N THR A 379 24.70 18.04 -12.04
CA THR A 379 25.38 18.75 -13.16
C THR A 379 25.62 20.22 -12.84
N HIS A 380 26.33 20.52 -11.73
CA HIS A 380 26.99 21.82 -11.52
C HIS A 380 27.97 21.79 -10.32
N ARG A 381 29.00 20.94 -10.38
CA ARG A 381 30.17 21.00 -9.47
C ARG A 381 31.46 20.84 -10.26
N SER A 382 32.47 21.66 -9.95
CA SER A 382 33.71 21.73 -10.73
C SER A 382 34.65 20.54 -10.45
N ILE A 383 35.59 20.28 -11.35
CA ILE A 383 36.61 19.23 -11.25
C ILE A 383 37.42 19.31 -9.94
N VAL A 384 37.51 20.50 -9.32
CA VAL A 384 38.22 20.71 -8.04
C VAL A 384 37.48 20.07 -6.87
N GLU A 385 36.14 20.11 -6.83
CA GLU A 385 35.37 19.51 -5.74
C GLU A 385 35.38 17.97 -5.77
N GLN A 386 35.43 17.39 -6.98
CA GLN A 386 35.56 15.93 -7.14
C GLN A 386 36.88 15.40 -6.57
N ARG A 387 37.99 16.17 -6.70
CA ARG A 387 39.28 15.82 -6.10
C ARG A 387 39.27 15.85 -4.58
N LEU A 388 38.62 16.85 -3.97
CA LEU A 388 38.49 16.93 -2.50
C LEU A 388 37.67 15.76 -1.94
N TRP A 389 36.61 15.34 -2.64
CA TRP A 389 35.78 14.21 -2.23
C TRP A 389 36.54 12.86 -2.29
N LEU A 390 37.40 12.68 -3.29
CA LEU A 390 38.26 11.48 -3.39
C LEU A 390 39.39 11.46 -2.34
N ILE A 391 39.91 12.62 -1.93
CA ILE A 391 40.90 12.73 -0.84
C ILE A 391 40.25 12.41 0.51
N ALA A 392 39.00 12.82 0.73
CA ALA A 392 38.23 12.48 1.94
C ALA A 392 37.88 10.97 2.05
N MET A 393 37.95 10.22 0.95
CA MET A 393 37.64 8.78 0.88
C MET A 393 38.82 7.85 1.24
N GLY A 394 39.98 8.39 1.66
CA GLY A 394 40.99 7.64 2.41
C GLY A 394 41.64 6.45 1.70
N ARG A 395 41.73 6.44 0.36
CA ARG A 395 42.45 5.39 -0.39
C ARG A 395 43.83 5.86 -0.85
N ASN A 396 44.82 5.57 -0.01
CA ASN A 396 46.23 5.57 -0.43
C ASN A 396 46.54 4.18 -1.02
N ASN A 397 46.84 4.10 -2.32
CA ASN A 397 47.90 3.26 -2.90
C ASN A 397 47.95 3.37 -4.44
N GLN A 398 49.17 3.17 -4.96
CA GLN A 398 49.65 3.30 -6.34
C GLN A 398 48.63 3.09 -7.47
N ILE A 399 48.62 4.05 -8.40
CA ILE A 399 48.18 3.86 -9.79
C ILE A 399 49.43 3.91 -10.66
N ASP A 400 49.81 2.78 -11.25
CA ASP A 400 50.82 2.75 -12.31
C ASP A 400 50.21 3.19 -13.65
N ILE A 401 50.98 3.95 -14.42
CA ILE A 401 50.48 4.66 -15.61
C ILE A 401 50.86 3.87 -16.86
N HIS A 402 49.87 3.30 -17.56
CA HIS A 402 50.00 2.99 -18.98
C HIS A 402 48.70 3.24 -19.75
N THR A 403 48.62 4.41 -20.39
CA THR A 403 47.76 4.62 -21.57
C THR A 403 48.34 3.89 -22.78
N PRO A 404 47.49 3.36 -23.67
CA PRO A 404 47.39 4.06 -24.97
C PRO A 404 45.99 4.11 -25.61
N ARG A 405 45.71 5.28 -26.21
CA ARG A 405 44.95 5.54 -27.46
C ARG A 405 43.45 5.24 -27.51
N LEU A 406 42.71 6.34 -27.71
CA LEU A 406 41.47 6.34 -28.49
C LEU A 406 41.72 5.86 -29.92
N VAL A 407 40.87 4.97 -30.43
CA VAL A 407 40.58 4.79 -31.86
C VAL A 407 39.09 4.46 -32.02
N ASP A 408 38.41 5.34 -32.76
CA ASP A 408 37.19 5.22 -33.58
C ASP A 408 35.93 4.44 -33.15
N TRP A 409 34.81 5.06 -33.55
CA TRP A 409 33.44 4.51 -33.58
C TRP A 409 33.21 3.67 -34.85
N GLU A 410 32.06 2.97 -34.86
CA GLU A 410 31.46 2.25 -36.00
C GLU A 410 32.17 0.97 -36.49
N ALA A 411 31.67 -0.19 -36.04
CA ALA A 411 30.98 -1.17 -36.91
C ALA A 411 30.66 -2.47 -36.15
N GLN A 412 29.36 -2.83 -36.08
CA GLN A 412 28.81 -4.15 -36.48
C GLN A 412 27.40 -4.35 -35.92
N GLN A 413 26.41 -4.29 -36.82
CA GLN A 413 25.15 -5.02 -36.65
C GLN A 413 25.28 -6.41 -37.32
N TRP A 414 24.35 -7.29 -36.94
CA TRP A 414 23.92 -8.54 -37.61
C TRP A 414 24.59 -9.87 -37.21
N LEU A 415 23.69 -10.87 -37.09
CA LEU A 415 23.78 -12.27 -36.64
C LEU A 415 23.60 -12.51 -35.12
N VAL A 416 22.71 -13.40 -34.66
CA VAL A 416 21.66 -14.17 -35.37
C VAL A 416 20.57 -14.67 -34.39
N LEU A 417 19.42 -15.09 -34.95
CA LEU A 417 18.33 -15.95 -34.42
C LEU A 417 18.57 -16.59 -33.02
N GLY A 418 17.64 -16.64 -32.07
CA GLY A 418 16.20 -16.86 -32.23
C GLY A 418 15.86 -18.33 -31.93
N LEU A 419 15.25 -18.61 -30.77
CA LEU A 419 14.52 -19.82 -30.31
C LEU A 419 14.11 -19.49 -28.86
N CYS A 420 12.85 -19.19 -28.52
CA CYS A 420 11.66 -20.06 -28.44
C CYS A 420 11.82 -21.23 -27.45
N GLY A 421 10.77 -21.43 -26.63
CA GLY A 421 10.83 -22.32 -25.47
C GLY A 421 10.75 -23.81 -25.78
N GLY A 422 11.12 -24.61 -24.78
CA GLY A 422 10.70 -25.99 -24.59
C GLY A 422 10.00 -26.12 -23.22
N GLY A 423 9.01 -26.97 -23.02
CA GLY A 423 8.63 -28.09 -23.87
C GLY A 423 9.64 -29.23 -23.71
N GLU A 424 9.45 -30.04 -22.68
CA GLU A 424 10.37 -31.12 -22.32
C GLU A 424 10.43 -32.21 -23.41
N VAL A 425 11.65 -32.60 -23.78
CA VAL A 425 11.90 -33.88 -24.44
C VAL A 425 13.04 -34.58 -23.69
N VAL A 426 12.70 -35.70 -23.04
CA VAL A 426 13.67 -36.53 -22.32
C VAL A 426 14.50 -37.33 -23.32
N MET A 427 15.83 -37.14 -23.29
CA MET A 427 16.78 -37.95 -24.05
C MET A 427 17.62 -38.81 -23.11
N ARG A 428 17.67 -40.12 -23.37
CA ARG A 428 18.38 -41.11 -22.54
C ARG A 428 19.59 -41.62 -23.30
N GLU A 429 20.76 -41.53 -22.69
CA GLU A 429 22.03 -41.93 -23.31
C GLU A 429 22.18 -43.47 -23.33
N THR A 430 22.60 -44.03 -24.47
CA THR A 430 22.98 -45.44 -24.61
C THR A 430 24.42 -45.56 -25.13
N LYS A 431 25.11 -46.63 -24.72
CA LYS A 431 26.56 -46.82 -24.86
C LYS A 431 27.03 -47.14 -26.30
N SER A 432 26.81 -46.24 -27.25
CA SER A 432 27.49 -46.26 -28.57
C SER A 432 27.46 -44.94 -29.36
N GLY A 433 27.40 -43.78 -28.68
CA GLY A 433 28.00 -42.53 -29.19
C GLY A 433 27.54 -41.98 -30.54
N GLN A 434 26.33 -42.26 -31.02
CA GLN A 434 25.75 -41.65 -32.22
C GLN A 434 24.30 -41.20 -31.99
N TRP A 435 24.04 -39.93 -32.25
CA TRP A 435 22.70 -39.34 -32.26
C TRP A 435 22.20 -39.20 -33.70
N SER A 436 20.98 -39.65 -33.98
CA SER A 436 20.27 -39.29 -35.21
C SER A 436 18.79 -39.08 -34.93
N GLY A 437 18.27 -37.92 -35.31
CA GLY A 437 16.85 -37.56 -35.22
C GLY A 437 16.42 -36.96 -36.55
N ARG A 438 15.40 -37.52 -37.19
CA ARG A 438 14.94 -37.15 -38.53
C ARG A 438 13.57 -36.50 -38.40
N ALA A 439 13.41 -35.29 -38.93
CA ALA A 439 12.10 -34.63 -39.00
C ALA A 439 11.27 -35.20 -40.16
N GLY A 440 9.95 -35.28 -39.99
CA GLY A 440 9.02 -35.70 -41.02
C GLY A 440 7.61 -35.21 -40.72
N ALA A 441 7.06 -34.42 -41.62
CA ALA A 441 5.64 -34.12 -41.69
C ALA A 441 5.07 -34.83 -42.92
N ASP A 442 3.85 -35.39 -42.83
CA ASP A 442 2.87 -35.27 -43.91
C ASP A 442 1.44 -35.56 -43.42
N THR A 443 0.50 -35.11 -44.24
CA THR A 443 -0.95 -35.28 -44.19
C THR A 443 -1.41 -36.55 -44.94
N ARG A 444 -2.56 -37.13 -44.56
CA ARG A 444 -3.70 -37.46 -45.48
C ARG A 444 -4.79 -38.37 -44.87
N LYS A 445 -6.04 -38.02 -45.23
CA LYS A 445 -7.24 -38.82 -45.61
C LYS A 445 -7.52 -40.20 -44.98
N LEU A 446 -8.81 -40.38 -44.60
CA LEU A 446 -9.83 -41.30 -45.15
C LEU A 446 -11.16 -40.94 -44.42
N GLU A 447 -12.23 -40.41 -45.05
CA GLU A 447 -13.22 -41.00 -45.99
C GLU A 447 -14.33 -41.86 -45.31
N ASN A 448 -15.55 -41.27 -45.30
CA ASN A 448 -16.92 -41.82 -45.44
C ASN A 448 -17.91 -41.08 -44.49
N GLU A 449 -18.92 -40.34 -44.99
CA GLU A 449 -20.24 -40.81 -45.49
C GLU A 449 -21.06 -41.52 -44.39
N SER A 450 -22.36 -41.29 -44.13
CA SER A 450 -23.37 -40.30 -44.56
C SER A 450 -24.51 -40.27 -43.47
N GLU A 451 -25.63 -39.52 -43.49
CA GLU A 451 -26.27 -38.60 -44.44
C GLU A 451 -27.27 -37.63 -43.70
N ASN A 452 -28.15 -36.98 -44.47
CA ASN A 452 -29.49 -36.40 -44.22
C ASN A 452 -30.29 -36.72 -42.93
N THR A 453 -31.25 -35.89 -42.46
CA THR A 453 -32.07 -34.90 -43.22
C THR A 453 -32.47 -33.65 -42.42
N ASP A 454 -32.62 -32.57 -43.18
CA ASP A 454 -33.24 -31.27 -42.90
C ASP A 454 -34.77 -31.35 -42.54
N LYS A 455 -35.25 -30.52 -41.57
CA LYS A 455 -36.39 -29.57 -41.69
C LYS A 455 -37.10 -29.10 -40.39
N GLN A 456 -37.04 -27.78 -40.17
CA GLN A 456 -38.18 -26.83 -40.20
C GLN A 456 -39.40 -27.02 -39.24
N GLY A 457 -39.71 -26.03 -38.39
CA GLY A 457 -41.09 -25.82 -37.90
C GLY A 457 -41.35 -25.04 -36.60
N ASP A 458 -41.80 -23.79 -36.74
CA ASP A 458 -42.78 -23.04 -35.92
C ASP A 458 -42.62 -22.70 -34.40
N ARG A 459 -42.72 -21.37 -34.14
CA ARG A 459 -43.65 -20.66 -33.22
C ARG A 459 -44.19 -21.42 -31.99
N GLN A 460 -44.15 -20.86 -30.76
CA GLN A 460 -45.06 -19.77 -30.36
C GLN A 460 -44.69 -19.08 -29.02
N SER A 461 -45.30 -17.90 -28.84
CA SER A 461 -45.27 -16.98 -27.68
C SER A 461 -45.71 -17.51 -26.30
N ARG A 462 -45.12 -16.95 -25.23
CA ARG A 462 -45.79 -16.23 -24.08
C ARG A 462 -44.73 -15.90 -23.00
N SER A 463 -44.46 -14.65 -22.62
CA SER A 463 -45.28 -13.68 -21.86
C SER A 463 -45.24 -13.83 -20.32
N ARG A 464 -44.54 -12.87 -19.69
CA ARG A 464 -44.84 -12.16 -18.40
C ARG A 464 -44.41 -12.74 -17.04
N LYS A 465 -43.92 -11.77 -16.23
CA LYS A 465 -43.67 -11.67 -14.77
C LYS A 465 -42.26 -12.08 -14.34
N LYS A 466 -41.39 -11.20 -13.81
CA LYS A 466 -41.51 -10.37 -12.58
C LYS A 466 -41.93 -11.19 -11.35
N ASN A 467 -40.95 -11.65 -10.56
CA ASN A 467 -40.59 -10.95 -9.32
C ASN A 467 -39.28 -11.46 -8.71
N SER A 468 -38.63 -10.57 -7.98
CA SER A 468 -37.58 -10.81 -7.00
C SER A 468 -38.06 -11.63 -5.81
N LEU A 469 -37.21 -12.51 -5.26
CA LEU A 469 -37.02 -12.63 -3.82
C LEU A 469 -35.70 -13.36 -3.49
N CYS A 470 -34.95 -12.84 -2.52
CA CYS A 470 -33.93 -13.59 -1.79
C CYS A 470 -34.60 -14.25 -0.59
N ILE A 471 -34.38 -15.54 -0.34
CA ILE A 471 -34.44 -16.17 1.00
C ILE A 471 -33.35 -17.25 1.05
N LEU A 472 -32.58 -17.25 2.14
CA LEU A 472 -31.73 -18.35 2.60
C LEU A 472 -32.60 -19.40 3.27
N GLU A 473 -32.39 -20.69 2.99
CA GLU A 473 -32.72 -21.70 3.99
C GLU A 473 -31.77 -22.90 3.92
N SER A 474 -31.24 -23.26 5.09
CA SER A 474 -30.35 -24.38 5.35
C SER A 474 -31.14 -25.67 5.52
N ALA A 475 -30.58 -26.81 5.08
CA ALA A 475 -31.06 -28.13 5.46
C ALA A 475 -29.88 -29.04 5.82
N ASP A 476 -29.69 -29.27 7.11
CA ASP A 476 -28.84 -30.34 7.64
C ASP A 476 -29.43 -31.71 7.28
N LEU A 477 -28.58 -32.64 6.86
CA LEU A 477 -28.80 -34.08 7.09
C LEU A 477 -27.44 -34.76 7.32
N ALA A 478 -27.18 -35.10 8.59
CA ALA A 478 -26.15 -36.03 9.05
C ALA A 478 -26.61 -37.50 8.78
N PRO A 479 -25.80 -38.56 9.00
CA PRO A 479 -24.61 -38.68 9.86
C PRO A 479 -23.26 -38.63 9.12
#